data_AF-A0A1D1VES9-F1
#
_entry.id   AF-A0A1D1VES9-F1
#
_cell.length_a   1.000
_cell.length_b   1.000
_cell.length_c   1.000
_cell.angle_alpha   90.00
_cell.angle_beta   90.00
_cell.angle_gamma   90.00
#
_symmetry.space_group_name_H-M   'P 1'
#
loop_
_entity.id
_entity.type
_entity.pdbx_description
1 polymer ?
#
loop_
_entity_poly.entity_id
_entity_poly.type
_entity_poly.pdbx_seq_one_letter_code
_entity_poly.pdbx_strand_id
1 'polypeptide(L)'
;MGSLALLTDKQLKERPLDNALTTDSLEKIMADYVHFVPKENDYGGYPAFGLGPYCMSKLAVNALTRVLQRDFNQDKSREDLSVNSCYPGYTVTGLTNQRGTHTAEEAAKTSVYLALLGSRVQDANGFETDIPRGQLVRDRRVLDWVNSEGCMKFSDIPKFDAKT
;
A
#
# COMPACT_ATOMS: atom_id res chain seq x y z
N MET A 1 -1.04 -4.65 5.20
CA MET A 1 -1.62 -3.75 6.22
C MET A 1 -2.18 -2.43 5.67
N GLY A 2 -2.02 -2.06 4.39
CA GLY A 2 -2.63 -0.85 3.80
C GLY A 2 -3.77 -1.16 2.83
N SER A 3 -4.46 -2.29 2.97
CA SER A 3 -5.49 -2.72 2.01
C SER A 3 -6.86 -2.13 2.33
N LEU A 4 -7.65 -1.90 1.28
CA LEU A 4 -9.06 -1.49 1.39
C LEU A 4 -9.94 -2.51 2.13
N ALA A 5 -9.59 -3.80 2.14
CA ALA A 5 -10.37 -4.81 2.86
C ALA A 5 -10.34 -4.60 4.39
N LEU A 6 -9.46 -3.75 4.91
CA LEU A 6 -9.41 -3.37 6.32
C LEU A 6 -10.50 -2.39 6.73
N LEU A 7 -11.07 -1.65 5.76
CA LEU A 7 -12.29 -0.89 5.99
C LEU A 7 -13.45 -1.90 6.01
N THR A 8 -14.45 -1.70 6.86
CA THR A 8 -15.66 -2.54 6.87
C THR A 8 -16.88 -1.79 6.37
N ASP A 9 -16.90 -0.46 6.49
CA ASP A 9 -17.93 0.39 5.89
C ASP A 9 -17.79 0.48 4.37
N LYS A 10 -18.92 0.45 3.67
CA LYS A 10 -18.97 0.47 2.20
C LYS A 10 -18.59 1.83 1.62
N GLN A 11 -19.08 2.92 2.20
CA GLN A 11 -18.80 4.27 1.70
C GLN A 11 -17.33 4.62 1.89
N LEU A 12 -16.73 4.23 3.03
CA LEU A 12 -15.29 4.39 3.26
C LEU A 12 -14.44 3.63 2.23
N LYS A 13 -14.89 2.48 1.73
CA LYS A 13 -14.18 1.73 0.67
C LYS A 13 -14.27 2.38 -0.71
N GLU A 14 -15.41 2.98 -1.04
CA GLU A 14 -15.65 3.54 -2.36
C GLU A 14 -14.85 4.82 -2.60
N ARG A 15 -14.67 5.65 -1.56
CA ARG A 15 -13.98 6.95 -1.68
C ARG A 15 -12.55 6.84 -2.25
N PRO A 16 -11.66 5.95 -1.76
CA PRO A 16 -10.31 5.81 -2.31
C PRO A 16 -10.25 5.06 -3.65
N LEU A 17 -11.36 4.46 -4.09
CA LEU A 17 -11.47 3.75 -5.37
C LEU A 17 -11.92 4.63 -6.52
N ASP A 18 -12.40 5.84 -6.24
CA ASP A 18 -12.85 6.78 -7.26
C ASP A 18 -11.75 7.05 -8.29
N ASN A 19 -12.07 6.85 -9.57
CA ASN A 19 -11.15 7.13 -10.67
C ASN A 19 -10.84 8.63 -10.82
N ALA A 20 -11.71 9.50 -10.31
CA ALA A 20 -11.54 10.94 -10.26
C ALA A 20 -10.90 11.44 -8.95
N LEU A 21 -10.44 10.54 -8.06
CA LEU A 21 -9.82 10.91 -6.78
C LEU A 21 -8.66 11.89 -7.01
N THR A 22 -8.66 13.01 -6.29
CA THR A 22 -7.57 14.00 -6.30
C THR A 22 -6.78 13.93 -4.99
N THR A 23 -5.59 14.54 -4.97
CA THR A 23 -4.80 14.70 -3.74
C THR A 23 -5.62 15.39 -2.65
N ASP A 24 -6.29 16.50 -2.96
CA ASP A 24 -7.14 17.24 -2.01
C ASP A 24 -8.29 16.38 -1.45
N SER A 25 -8.93 15.56 -2.29
CA SER A 25 -10.00 14.67 -1.85
C SER A 25 -9.46 13.53 -0.98
N LEU A 26 -8.26 13.03 -1.28
CA LEU A 26 -7.58 12.04 -0.44
C LEU A 26 -7.14 12.63 0.91
N GLU A 27 -6.65 13.87 0.93
CA GLU A 27 -6.35 14.59 2.18
C GLU A 27 -7.59 14.72 3.06
N LYS A 28 -8.76 15.03 2.47
CA LYS A 28 -10.04 15.05 3.20
C LYS A 28 -10.41 13.68 3.76
N ILE A 29 -10.23 12.59 3.01
CA ILE A 29 -10.44 11.22 3.52
C ILE A 29 -9.58 10.97 4.77
N MET A 30 -8.33 11.42 4.76
CA MET A 30 -7.42 11.25 5.89
C MET A 30 -7.74 12.19 7.05
N ALA A 31 -8.16 13.43 6.78
CA ALA A 31 -8.63 14.36 7.80
C ALA A 31 -9.86 13.80 8.53
N ASP A 32 -10.83 13.26 7.80
CA ASP A 32 -12.01 12.61 8.39
C ASP A 32 -11.61 11.50 9.37
N TYR A 33 -10.61 10.69 8.99
CA TYR A 33 -10.09 9.64 9.87
C TYR A 33 -9.39 10.21 11.11
N VAL A 34 -8.60 11.29 10.97
CA VAL A 34 -7.92 11.95 12.12
C VAL A 34 -8.94 12.55 13.09
N HIS A 35 -10.05 13.08 12.58
CA HIS A 35 -11.13 13.65 13.39
C HIS A 35 -12.14 12.61 13.88
N PHE A 36 -12.05 11.37 13.41
CA PHE A 36 -12.94 10.30 13.83
C PHE A 36 -12.68 9.91 15.29
N VAL A 37 -13.75 9.95 16.10
CA VAL A 37 -13.71 9.51 17.50
C VAL A 37 -14.46 8.18 17.60
N PRO A 38 -13.77 7.06 17.91
CA PRO A 38 -14.42 5.77 18.06
C PRO A 38 -15.33 5.77 19.29
N LYS A 39 -16.41 4.99 19.22
CA LYS A 39 -17.23 4.64 20.39
C LYS A 39 -16.74 3.31 20.95
N GLU A 40 -17.19 2.96 22.15
CA GLU A 40 -16.83 1.67 22.76
C GLU A 40 -17.19 0.51 21.82
N ASN A 41 -16.18 -0.26 21.41
CA ASN A 41 -16.27 -1.37 20.46
C ASN A 41 -16.85 -1.03 19.06
N ASP A 42 -16.93 0.26 18.70
CA ASP A 42 -17.37 0.71 17.38
C ASP A 42 -16.36 1.68 16.77
N TYR A 43 -15.69 1.20 15.73
CA TYR A 43 -14.64 1.91 14.99
C TYR A 43 -15.16 2.58 13.72
N GLY A 44 -16.50 2.69 13.54
CA GLY A 44 -17.09 3.45 12.43
C GLY A 44 -16.69 2.94 11.04
N GLY A 45 -16.33 1.66 10.94
CA GLY A 45 -15.86 1.06 9.70
C GLY A 45 -14.37 1.20 9.40
N TYR A 46 -13.61 1.89 10.26
CA TYR A 46 -12.15 1.98 10.16
C TYR A 46 -11.46 0.76 10.78
N PRO A 47 -10.16 0.53 10.49
CA PRO A 47 -9.43 -0.58 11.08
C PRO A 47 -9.35 -0.43 12.59
N ALA A 48 -9.76 -1.49 13.31
CA ALA A 48 -9.76 -1.53 14.76
C ALA A 48 -8.33 -1.62 15.33
N PHE A 49 -8.16 -1.21 16.60
CA PHE A 49 -6.94 -1.35 17.42
C PHE A 49 -5.73 -0.45 17.04
N GLY A 50 -4.68 -0.50 17.88
CA GLY A 50 -3.51 0.40 17.89
C GLY A 50 -2.68 0.47 16.59
N LEU A 51 -2.99 -0.32 15.57
CA LEU A 51 -2.38 -0.20 14.23
C LEU A 51 -3.28 0.54 13.22
N GLY A 52 -4.48 0.98 13.60
CA GLY A 52 -5.40 1.73 12.74
C GLY A 52 -4.75 2.92 12.03
N PRO A 53 -4.02 3.80 12.73
CA PRO A 53 -3.35 4.94 12.09
C PRO A 53 -2.29 4.51 11.08
N TYR A 54 -1.54 3.45 11.38
CA TYR A 54 -0.58 2.86 10.44
C TYR A 54 -1.29 2.29 9.21
N CYS A 55 -2.37 1.52 9.40
CA CYS A 55 -3.16 0.96 8.31
C CYS A 55 -3.74 2.04 7.39
N MET A 56 -4.33 3.09 7.97
CA MET A 56 -4.92 4.20 7.21
C MET A 56 -3.86 5.01 6.46
N SER A 57 -2.71 5.30 7.07
CA SER A 57 -1.61 5.97 6.37
C SER A 57 -1.08 5.15 5.18
N LYS A 58 -0.94 3.83 5.33
CA LYS A 58 -0.51 2.96 4.21
C LYS A 58 -1.59 2.79 3.14
N LEU A 59 -2.87 2.80 3.52
CA LEU A 59 -3.98 2.85 2.56
C LEU A 59 -3.92 4.15 1.74
N ALA A 60 -3.67 5.29 2.39
CA ALA A 60 -3.53 6.57 1.73
C ALA A 60 -2.35 6.59 0.75
N VAL A 61 -1.19 6.01 1.14
CA VAL A 61 -0.04 5.88 0.22
C VAL A 61 -0.42 5.10 -1.05
N ASN A 62 -1.12 3.98 -0.91
CA ASN A 62 -1.55 3.18 -2.06
C ASN A 62 -2.55 3.94 -2.95
N ALA A 63 -3.49 4.67 -2.36
CA ALA A 63 -4.42 5.53 -3.09
C ALA A 63 -3.68 6.66 -3.82
N LEU A 64 -2.76 7.34 -3.13
CA LEU A 64 -1.95 8.42 -3.69
C LEU A 64 -1.09 7.95 -4.86
N THR A 65 -0.50 6.75 -4.78
CA THR A 65 0.22 6.14 -5.90
C THR A 65 -0.62 6.10 -7.18
N ARG A 66 -1.90 5.72 -7.08
CA ARG A 66 -2.82 5.69 -8.24
C ARG A 66 -3.10 7.08 -8.78
N VAL A 67 -3.36 8.05 -7.89
CA VAL A 67 -3.59 9.46 -8.25
C VAL A 67 -2.38 10.02 -8.99
N LEU A 68 -1.19 9.89 -8.42
CA LEU A 68 0.05 10.39 -9.01
C LEU A 68 0.34 9.75 -10.36
N GLN A 69 0.21 8.43 -10.50
CA GLN A 69 0.41 7.78 -11.81
C GLN A 69 -0.56 8.30 -12.86
N ARG A 70 -1.84 8.47 -12.52
CA ARG A 70 -2.85 8.99 -13.43
C ARG A 70 -2.47 10.40 -13.89
N ASP A 71 -2.05 11.26 -12.97
CA ASP A 71 -1.69 12.63 -13.28
C ASP A 71 -0.43 12.67 -14.15
N PHE A 72 0.57 11.82 -13.89
CA PHE A 72 1.75 11.68 -14.75
C PHE A 72 1.42 11.14 -16.16
N ASN A 73 0.42 10.26 -16.32
CA ASN A 73 0.01 9.78 -17.64
C ASN A 73 -0.57 10.89 -18.54
N GLN A 74 -1.06 11.98 -17.93
CA GLN A 74 -1.56 13.15 -18.66
C GLN A 74 -0.41 14.06 -19.13
N ASP A 75 0.76 13.97 -18.49
CA ASP A 75 1.94 14.75 -18.85
C ASP A 75 2.75 14.05 -19.96
N LYS A 76 2.58 14.54 -21.19
CA LYS A 76 3.26 14.03 -22.39
C LYS A 76 4.77 14.32 -22.43
N SER A 77 5.30 15.15 -21.54
CA SER A 77 6.74 15.41 -21.46
C SER A 77 7.50 14.38 -20.62
N ARG A 78 6.78 13.55 -19.84
CA ARG A 78 7.36 12.63 -18.85
C ARG A 78 6.74 11.23 -18.95
N GLU A 79 6.59 10.73 -20.17
CA GLU A 79 5.90 9.46 -20.43
C GLU A 79 6.61 8.24 -19.84
N ASP A 80 7.90 8.34 -19.55
CA ASP A 80 8.72 7.31 -18.92
C ASP A 80 8.52 7.18 -17.41
N LEU A 81 7.86 8.15 -16.76
CA LEU A 81 7.62 8.09 -15.31
C LEU A 81 6.62 7.00 -14.93
N SER A 82 7.06 6.17 -13.99
CA SER A 82 6.24 5.16 -13.34
C SER A 82 6.27 5.34 -11.82
N VAL A 83 5.08 5.39 -11.22
CA VAL A 83 4.87 5.52 -9.78
C VAL A 83 4.14 4.28 -9.30
N ASN A 84 4.74 3.56 -8.37
CA ASN A 84 4.17 2.36 -7.76
C ASN A 84 4.36 2.40 -6.25
N SER A 85 3.51 1.65 -5.57
CA SER A 85 3.67 1.31 -4.15
C SER A 85 4.25 -0.09 -4.07
N CYS A 86 5.03 -0.36 -3.04
CA CYS A 86 5.57 -1.69 -2.82
C CYS A 86 5.34 -2.15 -1.39
N TYR A 87 5.24 -3.47 -1.25
CA TYR A 87 5.13 -4.12 0.05
C TYR A 87 6.41 -4.95 0.32
N PRO A 88 7.25 -4.55 1.29
CA PRO A 88 8.54 -5.19 1.55
C PRO A 88 8.44 -6.51 2.35
N GLY A 89 7.23 -6.94 2.72
CA GLY A 89 7.04 -8.09 3.60
C GLY A 89 7.23 -7.77 5.09
N TYR A 90 7.30 -8.82 5.91
CA TYR A 90 7.58 -8.67 7.35
C TYR A 90 9.08 -8.64 7.59
N THR A 91 9.67 -7.46 7.62
CA THR A 91 11.12 -7.32 7.62
C THR A 91 11.69 -7.19 9.04
N VAL A 92 12.79 -7.87 9.32
CA VAL A 92 13.57 -7.72 10.56
C VAL A 92 14.23 -6.34 10.60
N THR A 93 13.64 -5.39 11.32
CA THR A 93 14.11 -4.01 11.44
C THR A 93 13.82 -3.44 12.84
N GLY A 94 14.37 -2.25 13.15
CA GLY A 94 14.03 -1.55 14.39
C GLY A 94 12.53 -1.26 14.53
N LEU A 95 11.83 -0.99 13.41
CA LEU A 95 10.38 -0.76 13.40
C LEU A 95 9.58 -1.97 13.90
N THR A 96 10.11 -3.19 13.69
CA THR A 96 9.47 -4.45 14.06
C THR A 96 10.11 -5.08 15.30
N ASN A 97 10.89 -4.32 16.07
CA ASN A 97 11.66 -4.81 17.22
C ASN A 97 12.53 -6.03 16.86
N GLN A 98 13.20 -5.98 15.71
CA GLN A 98 14.04 -7.06 15.19
C GLN A 98 13.28 -8.38 14.98
N ARG A 99 11.97 -8.33 14.71
CA ARG A 99 11.13 -9.48 14.34
C ARG A 99 10.73 -9.39 12.87
N GLY A 100 10.62 -10.53 12.21
CA GLY A 100 10.28 -10.58 10.79
C GLY A 100 10.51 -11.95 10.19
N THR A 101 9.93 -12.17 9.01
CA THR A 101 10.21 -13.34 8.17
C THR A 101 11.20 -13.05 7.04
N HIS A 102 11.51 -11.77 6.79
CA HIS A 102 12.40 -11.32 5.72
C HIS A 102 13.60 -10.57 6.28
N THR A 103 14.77 -10.74 5.66
CA THR A 103 15.93 -9.87 5.91
C THR A 103 15.76 -8.50 5.23
N ALA A 104 16.61 -7.53 5.59
CA ALA A 104 16.61 -6.21 4.96
C ALA A 104 16.90 -6.30 3.44
N GLU A 105 17.81 -7.19 3.04
CA GLU A 105 18.16 -7.44 1.64
C GLU A 105 16.97 -8.02 0.86
N GLU A 106 16.24 -8.96 1.45
CA GLU A 106 15.05 -9.55 0.82
C GLU A 106 13.95 -8.51 0.63
N ALA A 107 13.70 -7.71 1.66
CA ALA A 107 12.71 -6.64 1.65
C ALA A 107 13.01 -5.56 0.59
N ALA A 108 14.28 -5.26 0.36
CA ALA A 108 14.73 -4.24 -0.61
C ALA A 108 14.55 -4.68 -2.08
N LYS A 109 14.45 -5.99 -2.36
CA LYS A 109 14.40 -6.51 -3.74
C LYS A 109 13.29 -5.89 -4.57
N THR A 110 12.10 -5.71 -4.00
CA THR A 110 10.95 -5.17 -4.75
C THR A 110 11.13 -3.67 -5.04
N SER A 111 11.55 -2.87 -4.06
CA SER A 111 11.77 -1.44 -4.27
C SER A 111 12.91 -1.17 -5.24
N VAL A 112 14.01 -1.93 -5.15
CA VAL A 112 15.14 -1.82 -6.08
C VAL A 112 14.71 -2.25 -7.49
N TYR A 113 13.94 -3.32 -7.63
CA TYR A 113 13.37 -3.74 -8.92
C TYR A 113 12.55 -2.60 -9.55
N LEU A 114 11.61 -2.00 -8.80
CA LEU A 114 10.77 -0.92 -9.31
C LEU A 114 11.58 0.33 -9.69
N ALA A 115 12.61 0.67 -8.91
CA ALA A 115 13.46 1.83 -9.16
C ALA A 115 14.38 1.65 -10.39
N LEU A 116 14.70 0.41 -10.76
CA LEU A 116 15.56 0.07 -11.88
C LEU A 116 14.77 -0.37 -13.14
N LEU A 117 13.45 -0.20 -13.15
CA LEU A 117 12.67 -0.46 -14.36
C LEU A 117 13.09 0.56 -15.43
N GLY A 118 13.63 0.05 -16.53
CA GLY A 118 13.85 0.86 -17.73
C GLY A 118 12.52 1.25 -18.36
N SER A 119 12.58 2.04 -19.44
CA SER A 119 11.40 2.41 -20.23
C SER A 119 10.71 1.22 -20.91
N ARG A 120 11.34 0.03 -20.89
CA ARG A 120 10.82 -1.26 -21.35
C ARG A 120 11.36 -2.37 -20.43
N VAL A 121 10.51 -3.31 -20.02
CA VAL A 121 10.91 -4.43 -19.15
C VAL A 121 10.65 -5.74 -19.88
N GLN A 122 11.67 -6.58 -20.00
CA GLN A 122 11.55 -7.93 -20.56
C GLN A 122 11.36 -8.95 -19.43
N ASP A 123 10.51 -9.96 -19.64
CA ASP A 123 10.39 -11.09 -18.73
C ASP A 123 11.62 -12.02 -18.82
N ALA A 124 11.62 -13.10 -18.02
CA ALA A 124 12.69 -14.10 -18.01
C ALA A 124 12.90 -14.81 -19.36
N ASN A 125 11.95 -14.69 -20.29
CA ASN A 125 11.98 -15.29 -21.62
C ASN A 125 12.25 -14.25 -22.72
N GLY A 126 12.51 -12.99 -22.37
CA GLY A 126 12.79 -11.91 -23.31
C GLY A 126 11.55 -11.24 -23.91
N PHE A 127 10.33 -11.55 -23.45
CA PHE A 127 9.11 -10.88 -23.92
C PHE A 127 8.93 -9.54 -23.22
N GLU A 128 8.58 -8.51 -23.99
CA GLU A 128 8.23 -7.20 -23.45
C GLU A 128 6.98 -7.32 -22.56
N THR A 129 7.10 -6.88 -21.33
CA THR A 129 6.03 -6.88 -20.33
C THR A 129 5.72 -5.44 -19.95
N ASP A 130 4.44 -5.18 -19.71
CA ASP A 130 4.01 -3.88 -19.23
C ASP A 130 4.67 -3.56 -17.89
N ILE A 131 5.30 -2.40 -17.83
CA ILE A 131 5.84 -1.82 -16.60
C ILE A 131 4.64 -1.58 -15.68
N PRO A 132 4.66 -2.06 -14.42
CA PRO A 132 3.61 -1.73 -13.48
C PRO A 132 3.53 -0.20 -13.34
N ARG A 133 2.32 0.35 -13.42
CA ARG A 133 2.04 1.79 -13.31
C ARG A 133 0.85 1.99 -12.38
N GLY A 134 1.07 2.72 -11.29
CA GLY A 134 0.04 2.97 -10.27
C GLY A 134 -0.36 1.73 -9.48
N GLN A 135 0.50 0.70 -9.44
CA GLN A 135 0.20 -0.60 -8.86
C GLN A 135 0.78 -0.77 -7.45
N LEU A 136 0.24 -1.75 -6.72
CA LEU A 136 0.86 -2.32 -5.52
C LEU A 136 1.66 -3.56 -5.92
N VAL A 137 2.96 -3.59 -5.62
CA VAL A 137 3.86 -4.66 -6.07
C VAL A 137 4.57 -5.34 -4.90
N ARG A 138 4.71 -6.67 -4.98
CA ARG A 138 5.61 -7.47 -4.14
C ARG A 138 6.19 -8.61 -4.97
N ASP A 139 7.47 -8.93 -4.76
CA ASP A 139 8.14 -10.08 -5.41
C ASP A 139 7.98 -10.04 -6.94
N ARG A 140 8.05 -8.82 -7.51
CA ARG A 140 7.86 -8.53 -8.94
C ARG A 140 6.47 -8.92 -9.48
N ARG A 141 5.47 -9.02 -8.61
CA ARG A 141 4.08 -9.29 -8.95
C ARG A 141 3.19 -8.14 -8.51
N VAL A 142 2.26 -7.76 -9.37
CA VAL A 142 1.15 -6.86 -9.03
C VAL A 142 0.21 -7.61 -8.09
N LEU A 143 -0.18 -6.95 -7.00
CA LEU A 143 -1.11 -7.46 -6.00
C LEU A 143 -2.46 -6.77 -6.12
N ASP A 144 -3.53 -7.51 -5.88
CA ASP A 144 -4.86 -6.94 -5.67
C ASP A 144 -4.94 -6.21 -4.32
N TRP A 145 -4.76 -4.90 -4.38
CA TRP A 145 -4.89 -3.99 -3.23
C TRP A 145 -6.30 -3.99 -2.62
N VAL A 146 -7.34 -4.20 -3.43
CA VAL A 146 -8.76 -4.14 -3.00
C VAL A 146 -9.06 -5.35 -2.12
N ASN A 147 -8.64 -6.53 -2.55
CA ASN A 147 -8.94 -7.80 -1.90
C ASN A 147 -7.84 -8.30 -0.94
N SER A 148 -6.91 -7.43 -0.53
CA SER A 148 -5.81 -7.76 0.40
C SER A 148 -4.87 -8.87 -0.08
N GLU A 149 -4.70 -9.04 -1.39
CA GLU A 149 -3.83 -10.11 -1.89
C GLU A 149 -2.40 -9.92 -1.39
N GLY A 150 -1.84 -11.01 -0.85
CA GLY A 150 -0.46 -11.04 -0.36
C GLY A 150 -0.18 -10.15 0.86
N CYS A 151 -1.14 -9.36 1.35
CA CYS A 151 -0.96 -8.56 2.55
C CYS A 151 -0.92 -9.46 3.79
N MET A 152 0.03 -9.19 4.69
CA MET A 152 0.02 -9.80 6.02
C MET A 152 -1.29 -9.49 6.73
N LYS A 153 -1.91 -10.53 7.30
CA LYS A 153 -3.11 -10.45 8.14
C LYS A 153 -2.68 -10.22 9.60
N PHE A 154 -3.57 -9.65 10.40
CA PHE A 154 -3.31 -9.48 11.84
C PHE A 154 -3.04 -10.81 12.55
N SER A 155 -3.64 -11.91 12.08
CA SER A 155 -3.35 -13.28 12.56
C SER A 155 -1.90 -13.71 12.40
N ASP A 156 -1.19 -13.10 11.45
CA ASP A 156 0.16 -13.50 11.07
C ASP A 156 1.22 -12.73 11.89
N ILE A 157 0.80 -11.71 12.65
CA ILE A 157 1.68 -10.95 13.55
C ILE A 157 1.85 -11.77 14.84
N PRO A 158 3.07 -12.17 15.21
CA PRO A 158 3.31 -12.85 16.47
C PRO A 158 2.82 -12.01 17.64
N LYS A 159 2.09 -12.62 18.59
CA LYS A 159 1.64 -11.92 19.80
C LYS A 159 2.85 -11.35 20.53
N PHE A 160 2.79 -10.06 20.87
CA PHE A 160 3.80 -9.43 21.70
C PHE A 160 3.67 -9.97 23.12
N ASP A 161 4.66 -10.72 23.59
CA ASP A 161 4.80 -11.02 25.01
C ASP A 161 5.40 -9.77 25.67
N ALA A 162 4.64 -9.09 26.52
CA ALA A 162 5.01 -7.80 27.14
C ALA A 162 6.06 -7.96 28.26
N LYS A 163 6.92 -8.97 28.16
CA LYS A 163 7.93 -9.33 29.16
C LYS A 163 9.34 -9.25 28.57
N THR A 164 9.74 -8.07 28.12
CA THR A 164 11.15 -7.69 27.95
C THR A 164 11.26 -6.18 28.07
#